data_AF-A0A2N5IAI0-F1
#
_entry.id   AF-A0A2N5IAI0-F1
#
_cell.length_a   1.000
_cell.length_b   1.000
_cell.length_c   1.000
_cell.angle_alpha   90.00
_cell.angle_beta   90.00
_cell.angle_gamma   90.00
#
_symmetry.space_group_name_H-M   'P 1'
#
loop_
_entity.id
_entity.type
_entity.pdbx_description
1 polymer ?
#
loop_
_entity_poly.entity_id
_entity_poly.type
_entity_poly.pdbx_seq_one_letter_code
_entity_poly.pdbx_strand_id
1 'polypeptide(L)' 'MKKMSIEQIANKVENEGLDYVIQHYISPEHIEDEELKELWTQAKDVLGKIQKKLDDCLDNVDEEE' A
#
# COMPACT_ATOMS: atom_id res chain seq x y z
N MET A 1 7.56 7.80 -13.49
CA MET A 1 8.24 8.55 -12.40
C MET A 1 9.71 8.08 -12.36
N LYS A 2 10.66 8.87 -11.83
CA LYS A 2 12.02 8.34 -11.60
C LYS A 2 11.95 7.30 -10.47
N LYS A 3 12.77 6.23 -10.53
CA LYS A 3 12.87 5.30 -9.40
C LYS A 3 13.45 6.03 -8.17
N MET A 4 13.05 5.58 -6.98
CA MET A 4 13.41 6.14 -5.68
C MET A 4 14.28 5.18 -4.89
N SER A 5 15.30 5.71 -4.22
CA SER A 5 16.14 4.95 -3.30
C SER A 5 15.41 4.70 -1.97
N ILE A 6 15.89 3.72 -1.19
CA ILE A 6 15.34 3.42 0.14
C ILE A 6 15.34 4.67 1.04
N GLU A 7 16.39 5.49 1.00
CA GLU A 7 16.49 6.72 1.80
C GLU A 7 15.38 7.74 1.46
N GLN A 8 15.10 7.94 0.18
CA GLN A 8 14.03 8.85 -0.24
C GLN A 8 12.65 8.34 0.18
N ILE A 9 12.46 7.02 0.14
CA ILE A 9 11.23 6.36 0.58
C ILE A 9 11.07 6.47 2.10
N ALA A 10 12.14 6.23 2.87
CA ALA A 10 12.13 6.35 4.32
C ALA A 10 11.74 7.77 4.77
N ASN A 11 12.29 8.81 4.13
CA ASN A 11 11.91 10.20 4.39
C ASN A 11 10.41 10.46 4.13
N LYS A 12 9.83 9.86 3.09
CA LYS A 12 8.37 9.99 2.85
C LYS A 12 7.56 9.30 3.93
N VAL A 13 7.95 8.09 4.30
CA VAL A 13 7.29 7.29 5.35
C VAL A 13 7.32 8.01 6.69
N GLU A 14 8.43 8.67 7.05
CA GLU A 14 8.56 9.43 8.29
C GLU A 14 7.57 10.61 8.37
N ASN A 15 7.29 11.27 7.24
CA ASN A 15 6.41 12.44 7.20
C ASN A 15 4.91 12.10 7.08
N GLU A 16 4.59 10.99 6.41
CA GLU A 16 3.22 10.70 5.96
C GLU A 16 2.62 9.42 6.57
N GLY A 17 3.44 8.54 7.15
CA GLY A 17 3.04 7.22 7.64
C GLY A 17 3.22 6.11 6.60
N LEU A 18 3.59 4.91 7.06
CA LEU A 18 3.94 3.79 6.18
C LEU A 18 2.75 3.29 5.35
N ASP A 19 1.60 3.11 6.00
CA ASP A 19 0.37 2.63 5.36
C ASP A 19 -0.10 3.58 4.26
N TYR A 20 -0.14 4.88 4.55
CA TYR A 20 -0.55 5.90 3.60
C TYR A 20 0.39 5.98 2.39
N VAL A 21 1.71 5.92 2.65
CA VAL A 21 2.72 5.94 1.58
C VAL A 21 2.65 4.68 0.72
N ILE A 22 2.42 3.52 1.32
CA ILE A 22 2.22 2.27 0.58
C ILE A 22 1.00 2.38 -0.32
N GLN A 23 -0.15 2.81 0.19
CA GLN A 23 -1.40 2.79 -0.57
C GLN A 23 -1.48 3.88 -1.65
N HIS A 24 -0.97 5.09 -1.39
CA HIS A 24 -1.31 6.27 -2.20
C HIS A 24 -0.15 6.96 -2.90
N TYR A 25 1.09 6.78 -2.45
CA TYR A 25 2.20 7.59 -2.97
C TYR A 25 3.15 6.85 -3.91
N ILE A 26 3.49 5.60 -3.59
CA ILE A 26 4.59 4.90 -4.28
C ILE A 26 4.05 3.61 -4.90
N SER A 27 4.21 3.51 -6.22
CA SER A 27 4.00 2.26 -6.94
C SER A 27 5.30 1.44 -6.95
N PRO A 28 5.25 0.11 -6.79
CA PRO A 28 6.46 -0.74 -6.70
C PRO A 28 7.44 -0.59 -7.87
N GLU A 29 6.97 -0.29 -9.08
CA GLU A 29 7.82 -0.06 -10.26
C GLU A 29 8.76 1.15 -10.14
N HIS A 30 8.48 2.05 -9.19
CA HIS A 30 9.28 3.23 -8.91
C HIS A 30 10.24 3.04 -7.72
N ILE A 31 10.46 1.81 -7.26
CA ILE A 31 11.42 1.48 -6.20
C ILE A 31 12.71 0.94 -6.85
N GLU A 32 13.87 1.47 -6.44
CA GLU A 32 15.18 1.03 -6.94
C GLU A 32 15.59 -0.32 -6.36
N ASP A 33 15.36 -0.51 -5.07
CA ASP A 33 15.71 -1.72 -4.35
C ASP A 33 14.69 -2.84 -4.62
N GLU A 34 15.16 -3.97 -5.13
CA GLU A 34 14.27 -5.05 -5.57
C GLU A 34 13.66 -5.81 -4.38
N GLU A 35 14.35 -5.92 -3.24
CA GLU A 35 13.80 -6.55 -2.03
C GLU A 35 12.67 -5.70 -1.46
N LEU A 36 12.90 -4.39 -1.29
CA LEU A 36 11.88 -3.45 -0.84
C LEU A 36 10.68 -3.45 -1.79
N LYS A 37 10.91 -3.48 -3.10
CA LYS A 37 9.85 -3.56 -4.11
C LYS A 37 8.99 -4.82 -3.96
N GLU A 38 9.61 -5.96 -3.70
CA GLU A 38 8.89 -7.22 -3.47
C GLU A 38 8.02 -7.12 -2.21
N LEU A 39 8.60 -6.67 -1.09
CA LEU A 39 7.88 -6.43 0.16
C LEU A 39 6.72 -5.45 -0.03
N TRP A 40 6.94 -4.37 -0.78
CA TRP A 40 5.93 -3.36 -1.08
C TRP A 40 4.75 -3.94 -1.87
N THR A 41 5.05 -4.80 -2.83
CA THR A 41 4.04 -5.47 -3.66
C THR A 41 3.18 -6.40 -2.80
N GLN A 42 3.81 -7.18 -1.93
CA GLN A 42 3.12 -8.07 -0.99
C GLN A 42 2.24 -7.26 -0.01
N ALA A 43 2.75 -6.15 0.53
CA ALA A 43 1.98 -5.30 1.43
C ALA A 43 0.73 -4.71 0.76
N LYS A 44 0.85 -4.20 -0.47
CA LYS A 44 -0.31 -3.70 -1.24
C LYS A 44 -1.37 -4.77 -1.45
N ASP A 45 -0.97 -5.98 -1.83
CA ASP A 45 -1.89 -7.10 -2.05
C ASP A 45 -2.63 -7.48 -0.75
N VAL A 46 -1.90 -7.58 0.37
CA VAL A 46 -2.50 -7.88 1.68
C VAL A 46 -3.48 -6.79 2.12
N LEU A 47 -3.10 -5.51 2.00
CA LEU A 47 -3.98 -4.39 2.33
C LEU A 47 -5.25 -4.38 1.47
N GLY A 48 -5.12 -4.64 0.16
CA GLY A 48 -6.28 -4.76 -0.74
C GLY A 48 -7.21 -5.91 -0.38
N LYS A 49 -6.67 -7.07 0.02
CA LYS A 49 -7.46 -8.22 0.50
C LYS A 49 -8.19 -7.91 1.81
N ILE A 50 -7.54 -7.20 2.72
CA ILE A 50 -8.18 -6.74 3.97
C ILE A 50 -9.32 -5.78 3.65
N GLN A 51 -9.07 -4.76 2.82
CA GLN A 51 -10.08 -3.79 2.42
C GLN A 51 -11.30 -4.48 1.80
N LYS A 52 -11.07 -5.36 0.82
CA LYS A 52 -12.14 -6.13 0.20
C LYS A 52 -12.98 -6.91 1.22
N LYS A 53 -12.33 -7.58 2.19
CA LYS A 53 -13.04 -8.36 3.20
C LYS A 53 -13.90 -7.48 4.12
N LEU A 54 -13.47 -6.24 4.39
CA LEU A 54 -14.24 -5.27 5.16
C LEU A 54 -15.40 -4.72 4.33
N ASP A 55 -15.17 -4.40 3.06
CA ASP A 55 -16.22 -3.94 2.13
C ASP A 55 -17.29 -5.01 1.96
N ASP A 56 -16.90 -6.26 1.68
CA ASP A 56 -17.82 -7.40 1.59
C ASP A 56 -18.64 -7.55 2.89
N CYS A 57 -18.07 -7.25 4.06
CA CYS A 57 -18.81 -7.32 5.32
C CYS A 57 -19.85 -6.19 5.46
N LEU A 58 -19.55 -4.99 4.96
CA LEU A 58 -20.45 -3.84 5.05
C LEU A 58 -21.57 -3.93 4.01
N ASP A 59 -21.26 -4.36 2.78
CA ASP A 59 -22.24 -4.52 1.71
C ASP A 59 -23.32 -5.57 2.07
N ASN A 60 -22.96 -6.61 2.82
CA ASN A 60 -23.92 -7.61 3.32
C ASN A 60 -24.86 -7.08 4.43
N VAL A 61 -24.55 -5.92 5.04
CA VAL A 61 -25.40 -5.32 6.08
C VAL A 61 -26.48 -4.44 5.45
N ASP A 62 -26.22 -3.85 4.29
CA ASP A 62 -27.15 -2.97 3.58
C ASP A 62 -28.25 -3.71 2.79
N GLU A 63 -28.12 -5.04 2.60
CA GLU A 63 -29.15 -5.88 1.96
C GLU A 63 -30.19 -6.48 2.94
N GLU A 64 -30.01 -6.30 4.26
CA GLU A 64 -30.93 -6.81 5.30
C GLU A 64 -31.86 -5.74 5.93
N GLU A 65 -31.82 -4.48 5.46
CA GLU A 65 -32.80 -3.41 5.82
C GLU A 65 -33.91 -3.22 4.77
#